data_AF-A0AAW1J5S9-F1
#
_entry.id   AF-A0AAW1J5S9-F1
#
_cell.length_a   1.000
_cell.length_b   1.000
_cell.length_c   1.000
_cell.angle_alpha   90.00
_cell.angle_beta   90.00
_cell.angle_gamma   90.00
#
_symmetry.space_group_name_H-M   'P 1'
#
loop_
_entity.id
_entity.type
_entity.pdbx_description
1 polymer ?
#
loop_
_entity_poly.entity_id
_entity_poly.type
_entity_poly.pdbx_seq_one_letter_code
_entity_poly.pdbx_strand_id
1 'polypeptide(L)'
;MADNIPPITAAAATTTAIPTGDGTVWADATPLLNAACNELCEGELINGENFSLFAAMSALEIMDPKMDSGIVNGRYHSVDEAIESGAAPVPISLDKTTDVLHMIDIMDHLLACEATWHKGHSLAQTVYSCIYLLRLDRTSSHAMLHSYCRTIRAICNVVISVVTEARTHEEEDLLIMAPGLPLSGEKDERFLSNLNSVEETLCRQLRACKVPAARKMAVEVQEPLQTTPDLEEGFCRALLCRLQFRKHFYHLLTCMRRPQGRGFELARKHISSCLLELENVQKSSHFLKSVGFLMGKDAIQSETTASGRQPIGFDTNLNLRTSAPAPPRAMKTLSWELSLEYFKKLLQDLDIICSFSLDPSLENVLHFIVEFQKRQPDLVARAFLQVVLIQDGKLYGRDPIFHTICKASALPTGLKDHNIQKNDAVVQLGQNSLH
;
A
#
# COMPACT_ATOMS: atom_id res chain seq x y z
N MET A 1 3.81 -46.22 10.46
CA MET A 1 2.73 -46.75 11.31
C MET A 1 1.52 -45.89 11.02
N ALA A 2 0.44 -46.52 10.57
CA ALA A 2 -0.76 -45.85 10.10
C ALA A 2 -1.44 -45.08 11.25
N ASP A 3 -1.70 -43.80 11.05
CA ASP A 3 -2.50 -42.99 11.96
C ASP A 3 -3.98 -43.32 11.76
N ASN A 4 -4.53 -44.04 12.74
CA ASN A 4 -5.97 -44.29 12.88
C ASN A 4 -6.68 -42.99 13.26
N ILE A 5 -7.21 -42.28 12.26
CA ILE A 5 -8.25 -41.26 12.45
C ILE A 5 -9.57 -42.03 12.64
N PRO A 6 -10.34 -41.81 13.73
CA PRO A 6 -11.59 -42.52 13.93
C PRO A 6 -12.64 -42.08 12.88
N PRO A 7 -13.52 -42.98 12.42
CA PRO A 7 -14.59 -42.62 11.51
C PRO A 7 -15.58 -41.70 12.23
N ILE A 8 -15.85 -40.54 11.65
CA ILE A 8 -16.90 -39.63 12.10
C ILE A 8 -18.23 -40.37 11.90
N THR A 9 -18.90 -40.67 12.99
CA THR A 9 -20.22 -41.28 13.00
C THR A 9 -21.21 -40.32 12.34
N ALA A 10 -21.82 -40.74 11.24
CA ALA A 10 -22.89 -40.01 10.58
C ALA A 10 -24.10 -39.94 11.54
N ALA A 11 -24.22 -38.84 12.27
CA ALA A 11 -25.44 -38.51 12.97
C ALA A 11 -26.54 -38.34 11.93
N ALA A 12 -27.61 -39.14 12.03
CA ALA A 12 -28.77 -39.06 11.16
C ALA A 12 -29.35 -37.64 11.23
N ALA A 13 -29.15 -36.85 10.17
CA ALA A 13 -29.72 -35.53 10.03
C ALA A 13 -31.25 -35.67 9.84
N THR A 14 -32.00 -35.41 10.90
CA THR A 14 -33.42 -35.07 10.80
C THR A 14 -33.58 -33.93 9.81
N THR A 15 -34.45 -34.11 8.81
CA THR A 15 -34.82 -33.16 7.77
C THR A 15 -35.36 -31.85 8.38
N THR A 16 -34.45 -30.93 8.67
CA THR A 16 -34.76 -29.55 8.99
C THR A 16 -35.20 -28.86 7.71
N ALA A 17 -36.45 -28.38 7.67
CA ALA A 17 -36.97 -27.60 6.55
C ALA A 17 -36.02 -26.43 6.22
N ILE A 18 -35.62 -26.32 4.95
CA ILE A 18 -34.73 -25.25 4.48
C ILE A 18 -35.48 -23.92 4.63
N PRO A 19 -34.92 -22.91 5.32
CA PRO A 19 -35.61 -21.64 5.54
C PRO A 19 -35.91 -20.94 4.21
N THR A 20 -37.19 -20.81 3.89
CA THR A 20 -37.70 -20.11 2.70
C THR A 20 -37.92 -18.64 3.01
N GLY A 21 -37.28 -17.74 2.28
CA GLY A 21 -37.61 -16.30 2.30
C GLY A 21 -38.87 -16.02 1.49
N ASP A 22 -39.46 -14.82 1.65
CA ASP A 22 -40.67 -14.40 0.93
C ASP A 22 -40.51 -14.59 -0.60
N GLY A 23 -41.13 -15.64 -1.14
CA GLY A 23 -41.19 -15.94 -2.58
C GLY A 23 -40.20 -16.97 -3.13
N THR A 24 -39.34 -17.60 -2.31
CA THR A 24 -38.40 -18.63 -2.79
C THR A 24 -38.59 -19.98 -2.09
N VAL A 25 -38.83 -21.05 -2.85
CA VAL A 25 -38.95 -22.43 -2.36
C VAL A 25 -37.64 -23.15 -2.64
N TRP A 26 -36.98 -23.63 -1.58
CA TRP A 26 -35.78 -24.45 -1.69
C TRP A 26 -36.14 -25.93 -1.63
N ALA A 27 -35.58 -26.74 -2.52
CA ALA A 27 -35.71 -28.19 -2.53
C ALA A 27 -34.33 -28.83 -2.35
N ASP A 28 -34.26 -29.87 -1.51
CA ASP A 28 -33.01 -30.62 -1.28
C ASP A 28 -32.72 -31.54 -2.47
N ALA A 29 -31.64 -31.25 -3.20
CA ALA A 29 -31.16 -32.04 -4.33
C ALA A 29 -30.11 -33.10 -3.94
N THR A 30 -29.73 -33.19 -2.66
CA THR A 30 -28.70 -34.14 -2.17
C THR A 30 -29.00 -35.59 -2.55
N PRO A 31 -30.25 -36.11 -2.42
CA PRO A 31 -30.55 -37.49 -2.81
C PRO A 31 -30.34 -37.76 -4.31
N LEU A 32 -30.69 -36.78 -5.16
CA LEU A 32 -30.52 -36.87 -6.61
C LEU A 32 -29.05 -36.90 -6.99
N LEU A 33 -28.24 -36.02 -6.41
CA LEU A 33 -26.80 -35.96 -6.68
C LEU A 33 -26.10 -37.24 -6.23
N ASN A 34 -26.44 -37.77 -5.05
CA ASN A 34 -25.89 -39.04 -4.57
C ASN A 34 -26.25 -40.23 -5.46
N ALA A 35 -27.50 -40.30 -5.95
CA ALA A 35 -27.91 -41.35 -6.88
C ALA A 35 -27.12 -41.28 -8.20
N ALA A 36 -26.99 -40.10 -8.79
CA ALA A 36 -26.22 -39.91 -10.02
C ALA A 36 -24.72 -40.24 -9.84
N CYS A 37 -24.12 -39.85 -8.72
CA CYS A 37 -22.72 -40.19 -8.39
C CYS A 37 -22.49 -41.70 -8.24
N ASN A 38 -23.48 -42.45 -7.76
CA ASN A 38 -23.36 -43.91 -7.60
C ASN A 38 -23.47 -44.67 -8.94
N GLU A 39 -24.06 -44.06 -9.97
CA GLU A 39 -24.18 -44.65 -11.31
C GLU A 39 -22.95 -44.37 -12.20
N LEU A 40 -22.15 -43.36 -11.86
CA LEU A 40 -20.93 -43.00 -12.58
C LEU A 40 -19.82 -44.05 -12.41
N CYS A 41 -19.19 -44.43 -13.51
CA CYS A 41 -18.03 -45.32 -13.51
C CYS A 41 -16.72 -44.54 -13.28
N GLU A 42 -15.65 -45.25 -12.90
CA GLU A 42 -14.31 -44.66 -12.78
C GLU A 42 -13.87 -44.02 -14.11
N GLY A 43 -13.50 -42.73 -14.05
CA GLY A 43 -13.06 -41.96 -15.22
C GLY A 43 -14.17 -41.19 -15.94
N GLU A 44 -15.44 -41.33 -15.52
CA GLU A 44 -16.54 -40.53 -16.06
C GLU A 44 -16.69 -39.19 -15.30
N LEU A 45 -17.03 -38.12 -16.02
CA LEU A 45 -17.24 -36.79 -15.47
C LEU A 45 -18.42 -36.11 -16.17
N ILE A 46 -19.46 -35.77 -15.41
CA ILE A 46 -20.57 -34.95 -15.89
C ILE A 46 -20.12 -33.48 -15.85
N ASN A 47 -20.14 -32.82 -17.00
CA ASN A 47 -19.79 -31.41 -17.12
C ASN A 47 -20.64 -30.74 -18.22
N GLY A 48 -20.72 -29.41 -18.20
CA GLY A 48 -21.42 -28.65 -19.25
C GLY A 48 -20.63 -28.56 -20.54
N GLU A 49 -21.30 -28.32 -21.67
CA GLU A 49 -20.68 -28.31 -23.01
C GLU A 49 -19.48 -27.34 -23.16
N ASN A 50 -19.46 -26.26 -22.38
CA ASN A 50 -18.39 -25.24 -22.40
C ASN A 50 -17.32 -25.46 -21.30
N PHE A 51 -17.40 -26.54 -20.53
CA PHE A 51 -16.46 -26.81 -19.46
C PHE A 51 -15.13 -27.32 -20.01
N SER A 52 -14.02 -26.80 -19.47
CA SER A 52 -12.68 -27.23 -19.80
C SER A 52 -11.97 -27.69 -18.54
N LEU A 53 -11.37 -28.88 -18.58
CA LEU A 53 -10.51 -29.39 -17.51
C LEU A 53 -9.32 -28.45 -17.25
N PHE A 54 -8.85 -27.72 -18.26
CA PHE A 54 -7.82 -26.71 -18.07
C PHE A 54 -8.30 -25.54 -17.19
N ALA A 55 -9.55 -25.10 -17.36
CA ALA A 55 -10.11 -24.07 -16.49
C ALA A 55 -10.29 -24.59 -15.06
N ALA A 56 -10.68 -25.86 -14.90
CA ALA A 56 -10.82 -26.51 -13.60
C ALA A 56 -9.52 -26.56 -12.79
N MET A 57 -8.34 -26.53 -13.43
CA MET A 57 -7.05 -26.49 -12.73
C MET A 57 -6.86 -25.21 -11.89
N SER A 58 -7.62 -24.16 -12.16
CA SER A 58 -7.59 -22.90 -11.41
C SER A 58 -8.67 -22.79 -10.33
N ALA A 59 -9.54 -23.81 -10.20
CA ALA A 59 -10.60 -23.82 -9.21
C ALA A 59 -10.03 -23.86 -7.79
N LEU A 60 -10.66 -23.09 -6.89
CA LEU A 60 -10.34 -23.17 -5.46
C LEU A 60 -11.02 -24.39 -4.85
N GLU A 61 -10.28 -25.07 -3.98
CA GLU A 61 -10.79 -26.16 -3.17
C GLU A 61 -11.23 -25.63 -1.81
N ILE A 62 -12.54 -25.71 -1.53
CA ILE A 62 -13.11 -25.31 -0.24
C ILE A 62 -12.65 -26.31 0.81
N MET A 63 -12.37 -25.82 2.02
CA MET A 63 -11.82 -26.59 3.15
C MET A 63 -10.36 -27.04 3.01
N ASP A 64 -9.65 -26.66 1.95
CA ASP A 64 -8.19 -26.85 1.87
C ASP A 64 -7.46 -25.63 2.47
N PRO A 65 -6.58 -25.80 3.48
CA PRO A 65 -5.86 -24.69 4.12
C PRO A 65 -4.99 -23.82 3.21
N LYS A 66 -4.59 -24.30 2.04
CA LYS A 66 -3.75 -23.59 1.08
C LYS A 66 -4.54 -22.94 -0.05
N MET A 67 -5.76 -23.41 -0.32
CA MET A 67 -6.60 -22.92 -1.42
C MET A 67 -7.80 -22.11 -0.93
N ASP A 68 -8.32 -22.39 0.27
CA ASP A 68 -9.46 -21.71 0.86
C ASP A 68 -8.99 -20.59 1.80
N SER A 69 -9.14 -19.33 1.38
CA SER A 69 -8.86 -18.19 2.26
C SER A 69 -9.87 -18.06 3.41
N GLY A 70 -11.05 -18.69 3.29
CA GLY A 70 -12.12 -18.70 4.28
C GLY A 70 -11.87 -19.61 5.48
N ILE A 71 -11.01 -20.63 5.34
CA ILE A 71 -10.62 -21.54 6.44
C ILE A 71 -9.56 -20.92 7.36
N VAL A 72 -8.79 -19.95 6.86
CA VAL A 72 -7.79 -19.24 7.66
C VAL A 72 -8.54 -18.35 8.64
N ASN A 73 -8.65 -18.83 9.88
CA ASN A 73 -9.22 -18.06 10.98
C ASN A 73 -8.28 -16.91 11.34
N GLY A 74 -8.47 -15.78 10.67
CA GLY A 74 -7.94 -14.49 11.13
C GLY A 74 -8.41 -14.20 12.56
N ARG A 75 -7.71 -13.29 13.25
CA ARG A 75 -8.07 -12.92 14.62
C ARG A 75 -9.44 -12.25 14.71
N TYR A 76 -9.86 -11.62 13.61
CA TYR A 76 -11.09 -10.86 13.48
C TYR A 76 -11.77 -11.17 12.14
N HIS A 77 -13.09 -11.15 12.11
CA HIS A 77 -13.90 -11.37 10.90
C HIS A 77 -14.30 -10.07 10.21
N SER A 78 -14.28 -8.95 10.94
CA SER A 78 -14.57 -7.62 10.41
C SER A 78 -13.72 -6.54 11.08
N VAL A 79 -13.63 -5.38 10.41
CA VAL A 79 -12.97 -4.19 10.97
C VAL A 79 -13.67 -3.73 12.24
N ASP A 80 -15.00 -3.83 12.29
CA ASP A 80 -15.79 -3.37 13.44
C ASP A 80 -15.61 -4.32 14.64
N GLU A 81 -15.53 -5.64 14.43
CA GLU A 81 -15.17 -6.62 15.48
C GLU A 81 -13.74 -6.40 16.03
N ALA A 82 -12.77 -6.12 15.14
CA ALA A 82 -11.41 -5.80 15.55
C ALA A 82 -11.36 -4.53 16.42
N ILE A 83 -12.23 -3.57 16.10
CA ILE A 83 -12.39 -2.33 16.86
C ILE A 83 -13.01 -2.59 18.24
N GLU A 84 -14.09 -3.35 18.30
CA GLU A 84 -14.81 -3.67 19.54
C GLU A 84 -13.97 -4.51 20.50
N SER A 85 -13.15 -5.42 19.96
CA SER A 85 -12.18 -6.22 20.72
C SER A 85 -10.92 -5.46 21.15
N GLY A 86 -10.80 -4.16 20.81
CA GLY A 86 -9.72 -3.30 21.24
C GLY A 86 -8.41 -3.43 20.45
N ALA A 87 -8.44 -3.97 19.22
CA ALA A 87 -7.24 -4.10 18.38
C ALA A 87 -6.64 -2.74 17.97
N ALA A 88 -7.47 -1.71 17.86
CA ALA A 88 -7.10 -0.34 17.51
C ALA A 88 -7.70 0.65 18.52
N PRO A 89 -7.11 0.78 19.72
CA PRO A 89 -7.61 1.68 20.76
C PRO A 89 -7.45 3.16 20.35
N VAL A 90 -8.41 3.98 20.80
CA VAL A 90 -8.39 5.45 20.72
C VAL A 90 -8.95 6.00 22.04
N PRO A 91 -8.19 6.77 22.85
CA PRO A 91 -6.76 7.08 22.67
C PRO A 91 -5.88 5.83 22.66
N ILE A 92 -4.72 5.90 22.01
CA ILE A 92 -3.83 4.73 21.82
C ILE A 92 -3.35 4.21 23.17
N SER A 93 -3.01 5.11 24.09
CA SER A 93 -2.75 4.80 25.49
C SER A 93 -3.26 5.92 26.40
N LEU A 94 -3.57 5.58 27.65
CA LEU A 94 -3.88 6.57 28.69
C LEU A 94 -2.62 7.32 29.15
N ASP A 95 -1.45 6.68 29.07
CA ASP A 95 -0.17 7.32 29.34
C ASP A 95 0.34 8.05 28.09
N LYS A 96 0.53 9.36 28.18
CA LYS A 96 0.96 10.21 27.06
C LYS A 96 2.30 9.79 26.46
N THR A 97 3.24 9.34 27.30
CA THR A 97 4.56 8.89 26.81
C THR A 97 4.43 7.62 25.98
N THR A 98 3.64 6.66 26.47
CA THR A 98 3.31 5.42 25.75
C THR A 98 2.50 5.70 24.48
N ASP A 99 1.57 6.65 24.52
CA ASP A 99 0.73 7.06 23.39
C ASP A 99 1.58 7.56 22.22
N VAL A 100 2.53 8.46 22.50
CA VAL A 100 3.45 8.99 21.49
C VAL A 100 4.38 7.91 20.94
N LEU A 101 4.88 7.00 21.79
CA LEU A 101 5.74 5.90 21.35
C LEU A 101 4.98 4.94 20.41
N HIS A 102 3.77 4.51 20.78
CA HIS A 102 2.95 3.65 19.92
C HIS A 102 2.54 4.36 18.63
N MET A 103 2.27 5.66 18.66
CA MET A 103 2.04 6.44 17.44
C MET A 103 3.24 6.37 16.49
N ILE A 104 4.47 6.49 17.00
CA ILE A 104 5.69 6.33 16.21
C ILE A 104 5.82 4.91 15.67
N ASP A 105 5.52 3.90 16.48
CA ASP A 105 5.57 2.49 16.08
C ASP A 105 4.57 2.17 14.95
N ILE A 106 3.37 2.76 15.00
CA ILE A 106 2.37 2.68 13.93
C ILE A 106 2.92 3.32 12.65
N MET A 107 3.54 4.51 12.74
CA MET A 107 4.14 5.19 11.58
C MET A 107 5.28 4.36 10.95
N ASP A 108 6.14 3.77 11.77
CA ASP A 108 7.26 2.95 11.30
C ASP A 108 6.79 1.64 10.66
N HIS A 109 5.81 0.97 11.25
CA HIS A 109 5.25 -0.24 10.65
C HIS A 109 4.50 0.06 9.35
N LEU A 110 3.82 1.21 9.24
CA LEU A 110 3.21 1.66 7.98
C LEU A 110 4.25 1.91 6.89
N LEU A 111 5.41 2.49 7.24
CA LEU A 111 6.54 2.62 6.32
C LEU A 111 7.00 1.24 5.80
N ALA A 112 7.10 0.26 6.70
CA ALA A 112 7.46 -1.10 6.33
C ALA A 112 6.40 -1.79 5.46
N CYS A 113 5.12 -1.62 5.79
CA CYS A 113 4.01 -2.13 4.98
C CYS A 113 4.05 -1.56 3.56
N GLU A 114 4.27 -0.27 3.40
CA GLU A 114 4.35 0.39 2.09
C GLU A 114 5.57 -0.08 1.28
N ALA A 115 6.75 -0.18 1.90
CA ALA A 115 7.93 -0.73 1.24
C ALA A 115 7.68 -2.18 0.77
N THR A 116 6.98 -2.96 1.60
CA THR A 116 6.68 -4.36 1.26
C THR A 116 5.62 -4.45 0.14
N TRP A 117 4.61 -3.57 0.15
CA TRP A 117 3.66 -3.45 -0.95
C TRP A 117 4.37 -3.15 -2.26
N HIS A 118 5.28 -2.17 -2.28
CA HIS A 118 6.02 -1.80 -3.48
C HIS A 118 6.94 -2.92 -4.02
N LYS A 119 7.21 -3.97 -3.24
CA LYS A 119 7.94 -5.18 -3.65
C LYS A 119 7.03 -6.25 -4.28
N GLY A 120 5.76 -5.95 -4.52
CA GLY A 120 4.81 -6.83 -5.24
C GLY A 120 3.84 -7.59 -4.34
N HIS A 121 3.80 -7.31 -3.05
CA HIS A 121 2.83 -7.91 -2.13
C HIS A 121 1.45 -7.22 -2.21
N SER A 122 0.41 -7.84 -1.63
CA SER A 122 -0.96 -7.31 -1.67
C SER A 122 -1.11 -6.00 -0.89
N LEU A 123 -1.71 -4.99 -1.50
CA LEU A 123 -2.07 -3.73 -0.83
C LEU A 123 -3.02 -3.96 0.36
N ALA A 124 -3.97 -4.89 0.20
CA ALA A 124 -4.97 -5.23 1.20
C ALA A 124 -4.36 -5.89 2.45
N GLN A 125 -3.32 -6.70 2.28
CA GLN A 125 -2.63 -7.40 3.38
C GLN A 125 -1.47 -6.60 3.98
N THR A 126 -1.00 -5.55 3.30
CA THR A 126 0.10 -4.68 3.75
C THR A 126 -0.42 -3.40 4.39
N VAL A 127 -0.51 -2.31 3.64
CA VAL A 127 -0.86 -0.98 4.13
C VAL A 127 -2.24 -1.01 4.75
N TYR A 128 -3.20 -1.69 4.12
CA TYR A 128 -4.56 -1.82 4.63
C TYR A 128 -4.76 -2.94 5.65
N SER A 129 -3.70 -3.59 6.14
CA SER A 129 -3.76 -4.31 7.41
C SER A 129 -3.97 -3.34 8.59
N CYS A 130 -3.65 -2.06 8.40
CA CYS A 130 -3.83 -1.01 9.39
C CYS A 130 -5.31 -0.64 9.56
N ILE A 131 -5.87 -0.95 10.72
CA ILE A 131 -7.25 -0.60 11.10
C ILE A 131 -7.44 0.92 11.11
N TYR A 132 -6.43 1.68 11.52
CA TYR A 132 -6.48 3.16 11.51
C TYR A 132 -6.61 3.74 10.09
N LEU A 133 -6.08 3.07 9.06
CA LEU A 133 -6.28 3.47 7.65
C LEU A 133 -7.65 3.07 7.11
N LEU A 134 -8.15 1.90 7.53
CA LEU A 134 -9.49 1.41 7.18
C LEU A 134 -10.62 2.27 7.79
N ARG A 135 -10.38 2.88 8.95
CA ARG A 135 -11.32 3.77 9.65
C ARG A 135 -10.63 5.08 10.08
N LEU A 136 -10.34 5.95 9.10
CA LEU A 136 -9.66 7.23 9.34
C LEU A 136 -10.34 8.12 10.38
N ASP A 137 -11.68 8.16 10.42
CA ASP A 137 -12.44 9.04 11.31
C ASP A 137 -12.09 8.85 12.78
N ARG A 138 -11.64 7.65 13.13
CA ARG A 138 -11.20 7.31 14.49
C ARG A 138 -9.94 8.04 14.94
N THR A 139 -9.07 8.36 13.99
CA THR A 139 -7.82 9.07 14.30
C THR A 139 -8.01 10.58 14.42
N SER A 140 -9.22 11.11 14.19
CA SER A 140 -9.51 12.56 14.21
C SER A 140 -9.09 13.26 15.51
N SER A 141 -9.12 12.57 16.66
CA SER A 141 -8.64 13.07 17.95
C SER A 141 -7.11 13.18 18.05
N HIS A 142 -6.37 12.39 17.27
CA HIS A 142 -4.91 12.38 17.21
C HIS A 142 -4.42 13.07 15.92
N ALA A 143 -4.32 14.40 15.93
CA ALA A 143 -4.00 15.20 14.76
C ALA A 143 -2.74 14.74 13.99
N MET A 144 -1.71 14.29 14.71
CA MET A 144 -0.44 13.80 14.14
C MET A 144 -0.62 12.48 13.38
N LEU A 145 -1.17 11.46 14.04
CA LEU A 145 -1.45 10.17 13.41
C LEU A 145 -2.44 10.33 12.27
N HIS A 146 -3.49 11.12 12.46
CA HIS A 146 -4.49 11.40 11.43
C HIS A 146 -3.88 12.00 10.17
N SER A 147 -3.03 13.02 10.32
CA SER A 147 -2.36 13.67 9.20
C SER A 147 -1.41 12.72 8.48
N TYR A 148 -0.69 11.88 9.22
CA TYR A 148 0.18 10.85 8.66
C TYR A 148 -0.62 9.80 7.86
N CYS A 149 -1.69 9.26 8.45
CA CYS A 149 -2.58 8.28 7.83
C CYS A 149 -3.25 8.81 6.56
N ARG A 150 -3.75 10.06 6.58
CA ARG A 150 -4.26 10.73 5.37
C ARG A 150 -3.21 10.85 4.28
N THR A 151 -1.99 11.25 4.65
CA THR A 151 -0.89 11.41 3.69
C THR A 151 -0.51 10.07 3.05
N ILE A 152 -0.50 8.96 3.81
CA ILE A 152 -0.27 7.63 3.25
C ILE A 152 -1.35 7.23 2.26
N ARG A 153 -2.63 7.43 2.57
CA ARG A 153 -3.72 7.16 1.60
C ARG A 153 -3.53 7.96 0.31
N ALA A 154 -3.14 9.23 0.42
CA ALA A 154 -2.85 10.06 -0.74
C ALA A 154 -1.64 9.53 -1.54
N ILE A 155 -0.57 9.09 -0.87
CA ILE A 155 0.60 8.47 -1.52
C ILE A 155 0.20 7.18 -2.23
N CYS A 156 -0.53 6.27 -1.57
CA CYS A 156 -1.01 5.03 -2.19
C CYS A 156 -1.84 5.32 -3.44
N ASN A 157 -2.74 6.30 -3.39
CA ASN A 157 -3.53 6.71 -4.55
C ASN A 157 -2.66 7.25 -5.70
N VAL A 158 -1.62 8.02 -5.39
CA VAL A 158 -0.67 8.49 -6.42
C VAL A 158 0.09 7.32 -7.04
N VAL A 159 0.59 6.38 -6.24
CA VAL A 159 1.32 5.21 -6.73
C VAL A 159 0.41 4.31 -7.57
N ILE A 160 -0.81 3.99 -7.10
CA ILE A 160 -1.80 3.21 -7.86
C ILE A 160 -2.10 3.89 -9.19
N SER A 161 -2.34 5.21 -9.18
CA SER A 161 -2.60 5.97 -10.39
C SER A 161 -1.45 5.89 -11.39
N VAL A 162 -0.19 5.99 -10.92
CA VAL A 162 1.01 5.93 -11.78
C VAL A 162 1.23 4.52 -12.33
N VAL A 163 1.03 3.48 -11.52
CA VAL A 163 1.20 2.08 -11.95
C VAL A 163 0.12 1.69 -12.96
N THR A 164 -1.14 2.11 -12.71
CA THR A 164 -2.25 1.91 -13.65
C THR A 164 -1.98 2.64 -14.98
N GLU A 165 -1.50 3.88 -14.93
CA GLU A 165 -1.15 4.68 -16.12
C GLU A 165 0.04 4.10 -16.89
N ALA A 166 1.02 3.53 -16.18
CA ALA A 166 2.17 2.84 -16.77
C ALA A 166 1.79 1.55 -17.52
N ARG A 167 0.55 1.05 -17.35
CA ARG A 167 0.03 -0.20 -17.94
C ARG A 167 0.91 -1.42 -17.64
N THR A 168 1.54 -1.45 -16.47
CA THR A 168 2.24 -2.65 -15.98
C THR A 168 1.21 -3.73 -15.67
N HIS A 169 1.54 -5.01 -15.89
CA HIS A 169 0.61 -6.11 -15.65
C HIS A 169 0.23 -6.18 -14.16
N GLU A 170 -1.03 -5.89 -13.84
CA GLU A 170 -1.56 -5.72 -12.46
C GLU A 170 -1.45 -6.99 -11.59
N GLU A 171 -1.33 -8.19 -12.18
CA GLU A 171 -1.23 -9.44 -11.42
C GLU A 171 0.20 -9.94 -11.20
N GLU A 172 1.18 -9.42 -11.95
CA GLU A 172 2.59 -9.84 -11.90
C GLU A 172 3.46 -8.86 -11.11
N ASP A 173 3.21 -7.55 -11.26
CA ASP A 173 4.10 -6.50 -10.76
C ASP A 173 3.58 -5.87 -9.44
N LEU A 174 2.29 -5.54 -9.34
CA LEU A 174 1.69 -4.95 -8.13
C LEU A 174 0.25 -5.39 -7.94
N LEU A 175 -0.03 -6.13 -6.87
CA LEU A 175 -1.39 -6.50 -6.51
C LEU A 175 -2.18 -5.29 -6.02
N ILE A 176 -2.82 -4.60 -6.96
CA ILE A 176 -3.71 -3.44 -6.74
C ILE A 176 -5.13 -3.89 -6.37
N MET A 177 -5.48 -5.17 -6.60
CA MET A 177 -6.82 -5.72 -6.34
C MET A 177 -7.29 -5.40 -4.91
N ALA A 178 -8.20 -4.44 -4.83
CA ALA A 178 -8.68 -3.84 -3.61
C ALA A 178 -10.20 -3.62 -3.62
N PRO A 179 -11.04 -4.63 -3.96
CA PRO A 179 -12.49 -4.47 -3.86
C PRO A 179 -12.86 -4.05 -2.42
N GLY A 180 -13.53 -2.91 -2.29
CA GLY A 180 -14.00 -2.41 -0.99
C GLY A 180 -12.98 -1.69 -0.10
N LEU A 181 -11.71 -1.52 -0.52
CA LEU A 181 -10.80 -0.67 0.24
C LEU A 181 -11.17 0.81 0.09
N PRO A 182 -11.01 1.64 1.14
CA PRO A 182 -11.34 3.06 1.08
C PRO A 182 -10.27 3.84 0.31
N LEU A 183 -10.05 3.56 -0.97
CA LEU A 183 -9.12 4.30 -1.82
C LEU A 183 -9.73 5.61 -2.33
N SER A 184 -11.03 5.60 -2.64
CA SER A 184 -11.75 6.73 -3.28
C SER A 184 -12.33 7.78 -2.33
N GLY A 185 -11.88 7.84 -1.07
CA GLY A 185 -12.64 8.50 0.00
C GLY A 185 -12.59 10.02 0.10
N GLU A 186 -11.48 10.69 -0.19
CA GLU A 186 -11.39 12.14 0.05
C GLU A 186 -10.48 12.79 -1.00
N LYS A 187 -11.07 13.51 -1.97
CA LYS A 187 -10.38 14.56 -2.74
C LYS A 187 -10.17 15.81 -1.87
N ASP A 188 -9.94 15.63 -0.57
CA ASP A 188 -9.83 16.75 0.35
C ASP A 188 -8.45 17.37 0.22
N GLU A 189 -8.31 18.36 -0.67
CA GLU A 189 -7.04 19.09 -0.87
C GLU A 189 -6.52 19.74 0.42
N ARG A 190 -7.33 19.82 1.48
CA ARG A 190 -6.98 20.39 2.79
C ARG A 190 -6.13 19.48 3.66
N PHE A 191 -5.91 18.22 3.30
CA PHE A 191 -5.07 17.33 4.12
C PHE A 191 -3.63 17.88 4.25
N LEU A 192 -3.12 18.54 3.21
CA LEU A 192 -1.79 19.18 3.23
C LEU A 192 -1.75 20.38 4.18
N SER A 193 -2.82 21.19 4.26
CA SER A 193 -2.88 22.29 5.23
C SER A 193 -2.88 21.78 6.66
N ASN A 194 -3.59 20.67 6.92
CA ASN A 194 -3.59 20.04 8.24
C ASN A 194 -2.20 19.49 8.60
N LEU A 195 -1.53 18.82 7.66
CA LEU A 195 -0.17 18.33 7.83
C LEU A 195 0.82 19.47 8.13
N ASN A 196 0.74 20.58 7.38
CA ASN A 196 1.58 21.76 7.61
C ASN A 196 1.33 22.39 8.99
N SER A 197 0.07 22.45 9.44
CA SER A 197 -0.29 22.96 10.77
C SER A 197 0.30 22.09 11.88
N VAL A 198 0.21 20.76 11.75
CA VAL A 198 0.81 19.81 12.70
C VAL A 198 2.32 19.93 12.73
N GLU A 199 2.97 20.05 11.57
CA GLU A 199 4.42 20.25 11.47
C GLU A 199 4.88 21.55 12.11
N GLU A 200 4.17 22.67 11.87
CA GLU A 200 4.50 23.96 12.49
C GLU A 200 4.35 23.89 14.02
N THR A 201 3.31 23.21 14.48
CA THR A 201 3.03 22.96 15.90
C THR A 201 4.16 22.17 16.57
N LEU A 202 4.67 21.11 15.93
CA LEU A 202 5.85 20.36 16.37
C LEU A 202 7.14 21.20 16.30
N CYS A 203 7.32 22.02 15.26
CA CYS A 203 8.48 22.90 15.13
C CYS A 203 8.50 23.98 16.21
N ARG A 204 7.33 24.50 16.63
CA ARG A 204 7.22 25.44 17.75
C ARG A 204 7.56 24.77 19.08
N GLN A 205 7.04 23.57 19.34
CA GLN A 205 7.40 22.77 20.52
C GLN A 205 8.89 22.47 20.58
N LEU A 206 9.48 21.98 19.48
CA LEU A 206 10.90 21.67 19.42
C LEU A 206 11.78 22.91 19.65
N ARG A 207 11.35 24.09 19.18
CA ARG A 207 12.03 25.36 19.47
C ARG A 207 11.89 25.74 20.95
N ALA A 208 10.73 25.54 21.55
CA ALA A 208 10.48 25.80 22.97
C ALA A 208 11.32 24.90 23.90
N CYS A 209 11.58 23.65 23.51
CA CYS A 209 12.48 22.74 24.25
C CYS A 209 13.92 23.28 24.35
N LYS A 210 14.39 24.04 23.36
CA LYS A 210 15.74 24.59 23.30
C LYS A 210 15.92 25.90 24.08
N VAL A 211 14.83 26.53 24.53
CA VAL A 211 14.88 27.78 25.29
C VAL A 211 15.16 27.49 26.77
N PRO A 212 16.17 28.15 27.39
CA PRO A 212 16.47 27.94 28.80
C PRO A 212 15.28 28.34 29.69
N ALA A 213 15.07 27.58 30.77
CA ALA A 213 13.88 27.65 31.64
C ALA A 213 13.52 29.08 32.12
N ALA A 214 14.50 29.97 32.26
CA ALA A 214 14.32 31.35 32.68
C ALA A 214 13.51 32.24 31.70
N ARG A 215 13.35 31.83 30.42
CA ARG A 215 12.58 32.59 29.40
C ARG A 215 11.26 31.91 28.99
N LYS A 216 10.86 30.81 29.64
CA LYS A 216 9.64 30.05 29.29
C LYS A 216 8.32 30.79 29.59
N MET A 217 8.34 31.86 30.40
CA MET A 217 7.12 32.58 30.81
C MET A 217 6.48 33.46 29.72
N ALA A 218 7.11 33.62 28.55
CA ALA A 218 6.65 34.51 27.48
C ALA A 218 6.18 33.78 26.20
N VAL A 219 6.22 32.44 26.18
CA VAL A 219 5.78 31.63 25.04
C VAL A 219 4.46 30.96 25.42
N GLU A 220 3.45 31.06 24.56
CA GLU A 220 2.17 30.34 24.73
C GLU A 220 2.44 28.89 25.15
N VAL A 221 1.92 28.51 26.32
CA VAL A 221 2.17 27.19 26.92
C VAL A 221 1.43 26.15 26.09
N GLN A 222 2.09 25.61 25.08
CA GLN A 222 1.58 24.50 24.30
C GLN A 222 1.65 23.23 25.15
N GLU A 223 0.59 22.42 25.11
CA GLU A 223 0.53 21.17 25.86
C GLU A 223 1.69 20.24 25.44
N PRO A 224 2.47 19.69 26.40
CA PRO A 224 3.56 18.78 26.07
C PRO A 224 3.03 17.48 25.47
N LEU A 225 3.78 16.89 24.54
CA LEU A 225 3.41 15.64 23.89
C LEU A 225 3.37 14.47 24.86
N GLN A 226 4.23 14.53 25.88
CA GLN A 226 4.40 13.45 26.84
C GLN A 226 4.72 13.98 28.25
N THR A 227 4.78 13.07 29.23
CA THR A 227 4.79 13.43 30.65
C THR A 227 6.20 13.75 31.20
N THR A 228 7.25 13.21 30.58
CA THR A 228 8.66 13.27 31.02
C THR A 228 9.45 14.33 30.24
N PRO A 229 9.75 15.52 30.81
CA PRO A 229 10.27 16.66 30.06
C PRO A 229 11.58 16.40 29.28
N ASP A 230 12.44 15.50 29.78
CA ASP A 230 13.73 15.16 29.16
C ASP A 230 13.57 14.38 27.83
N LEU A 231 12.43 13.73 27.62
CA LEU A 231 12.14 12.97 26.39
C LEU A 231 11.47 13.82 25.31
N GLU A 232 10.94 15.00 25.67
CA GLU A 232 10.12 15.84 24.78
C GLU A 232 10.87 16.21 23.49
N GLU A 233 12.14 16.61 23.59
CA GLU A 233 12.94 16.96 22.40
C GLU A 233 13.12 15.75 21.47
N GLY A 234 13.38 14.57 22.04
CA GLY A 234 13.59 13.34 21.27
C GLY A 234 12.32 12.92 20.53
N PHE A 235 11.16 12.96 21.20
CA PHE A 235 9.87 12.65 20.59
C PHE A 235 9.46 13.67 19.52
N CYS A 236 9.62 14.97 19.80
CA CYS A 236 9.36 16.02 18.80
C CYS A 236 10.18 15.80 17.53
N ARG A 237 11.48 15.50 17.66
CA ARG A 237 12.36 15.22 16.52
C ARG A 237 11.94 13.96 15.77
N ALA A 238 11.62 12.89 16.50
CA ALA A 238 11.24 11.60 15.91
C ALA A 238 9.93 11.69 15.12
N LEU A 239 8.94 12.43 15.61
CA LEU A 239 7.68 12.66 14.89
C LEU A 239 7.86 13.60 13.70
N LEU A 240 8.62 14.68 13.90
CA LEU A 240 8.83 15.70 12.87
C LEU A 240 9.49 15.11 11.63
N CYS A 241 10.57 14.32 11.77
CA CYS A 241 11.23 13.74 10.60
C CYS A 241 10.33 12.76 9.83
N ARG A 242 9.47 11.99 10.51
CA ARG A 242 8.51 11.07 9.88
C ARG A 242 7.43 11.82 9.10
N LEU A 243 6.85 12.86 9.69
CA LEU A 243 5.84 13.69 9.03
C LEU A 243 6.44 14.47 7.85
N GLN A 244 7.63 15.04 8.04
CA GLN A 244 8.34 15.75 6.98
C GLN A 244 8.73 14.82 5.84
N PHE A 245 9.23 13.62 6.13
CA PHE A 245 9.48 12.61 5.11
C PHE A 245 8.22 12.35 4.27
N ARG A 246 7.07 12.08 4.90
CA ARG A 246 5.80 11.86 4.18
C ARG A 246 5.36 13.05 3.35
N LYS A 247 5.47 14.26 3.89
CA LYS A 247 5.17 15.49 3.17
C LYS A 247 6.03 15.61 1.91
N HIS A 248 7.36 15.52 2.05
CA HIS A 248 8.28 15.69 0.92
C HIS A 248 8.13 14.56 -0.09
N PHE A 249 7.89 13.32 0.37
CA PHE A 249 7.66 12.18 -0.51
C PHE A 249 6.39 12.37 -1.34
N TYR A 250 5.28 12.80 -0.74
CA TYR A 250 4.07 13.13 -1.49
C TYR A 250 4.30 14.24 -2.53
N HIS A 251 5.00 15.32 -2.16
CA HIS A 251 5.33 16.40 -3.10
C HIS A 251 6.25 15.94 -4.23
N LEU A 252 7.21 15.06 -3.94
CA LEU A 252 8.06 14.43 -4.96
C LEU A 252 7.21 13.70 -5.99
N LEU A 253 6.36 12.76 -5.56
CA LEU A 253 5.56 11.94 -6.46
C LEU A 253 4.62 12.82 -7.32
N THR A 254 4.01 13.84 -6.72
CA THR A 254 3.13 14.78 -7.46
C THR A 254 3.90 15.71 -8.42
N CYS A 255 5.11 16.14 -8.07
CA CYS A 255 5.95 16.95 -8.95
C CYS A 255 6.40 16.17 -10.19
N MET A 256 6.78 14.90 -10.04
CA MET A 256 7.21 14.06 -11.16
C MET A 256 6.11 13.80 -12.18
N ARG A 257 4.84 13.82 -11.75
CA ARG A 257 3.67 13.68 -12.64
C ARG A 257 3.41 14.91 -13.50
N ARG A 258 4.08 16.05 -13.25
CA ARG A 258 3.86 17.25 -14.06
C ARG A 258 4.37 17.00 -15.49
N PRO A 259 3.58 17.35 -16.51
CA PRO A 259 3.91 17.04 -17.89
C PRO A 259 5.20 17.75 -18.33
N GLN A 260 5.94 17.07 -19.20
CA GLN A 260 7.18 17.56 -19.80
C GLN A 260 8.29 17.90 -18.78
N GLY A 261 8.34 17.20 -17.65
CA GLY A 261 9.40 17.37 -16.64
C GLY A 261 9.40 18.72 -15.92
N ARG A 262 8.34 19.52 -16.05
CA ARG A 262 8.23 20.84 -15.39
C ARG A 262 8.37 20.79 -13.87
N GLY A 263 8.20 19.62 -13.26
CA GLY A 263 8.39 19.41 -11.83
C GLY A 263 9.73 18.82 -11.42
N PHE A 264 10.65 18.51 -12.34
CA PHE A 264 11.87 17.74 -12.01
C PHE A 264 12.80 18.48 -11.06
N GLU A 265 13.07 19.77 -11.28
CA GLU A 265 13.92 20.54 -10.36
C GLU A 265 13.35 20.59 -8.94
N LEU A 266 12.03 20.73 -8.81
CA LEU A 266 11.36 20.73 -7.52
C LEU A 266 11.33 19.33 -6.90
N ALA A 267 11.12 18.29 -7.71
CA ALA A 267 11.20 16.89 -7.30
C ALA A 267 12.59 16.58 -6.71
N ARG A 268 13.68 17.02 -7.36
CA ARG A 268 15.05 16.84 -6.84
C ARG A 268 15.32 17.56 -5.51
N LYS A 269 14.71 18.72 -5.30
CA LYS A 269 14.74 19.40 -3.99
C LYS A 269 14.03 18.56 -2.93
N HIS A 270 12.84 18.05 -3.25
CA HIS A 270 12.11 17.15 -2.34
C HIS A 270 12.84 15.83 -2.09
N ILE A 271 13.55 15.26 -3.08
CA ILE A 271 14.39 14.07 -2.90
C ILE A 271 15.50 14.34 -1.88
N SER A 272 16.23 15.45 -2.03
CA SER A 272 17.29 15.85 -1.08
C SER A 272 16.73 15.96 0.34
N SER A 273 15.57 16.59 0.50
CA SER A 273 14.89 16.67 1.80
C SER A 273 14.43 15.31 2.32
N CYS A 274 13.89 14.43 1.47
CA CYS A 274 13.51 13.08 1.89
C CYS A 274 14.71 12.26 2.38
N LEU A 275 15.86 12.35 1.69
CA LEU A 275 17.08 11.67 2.10
C LEU A 275 17.59 12.17 3.46
N LEU A 276 17.54 13.48 3.69
CA LEU A 276 17.87 14.08 4.98
C LEU A 276 16.91 13.58 6.08
N GLU A 277 15.61 13.57 5.82
CA GLU A 277 14.64 13.10 6.82
C GLU A 277 14.73 11.60 7.09
N LEU A 278 15.04 10.76 6.09
CA LEU A 278 15.32 9.34 6.33
C LEU A 278 16.55 9.14 7.22
N GLU A 279 17.60 9.96 7.04
CA GLU A 279 18.77 9.93 7.93
C GLU A 279 18.38 10.35 9.37
N ASN A 280 17.51 11.35 9.52
CA ASN A 280 16.99 11.75 10.83
C ASN A 280 16.10 10.66 11.47
N VAL A 281 15.26 9.98 10.68
CA VAL A 281 14.48 8.81 11.12
C VAL A 281 15.44 7.73 11.61
N GLN A 282 16.50 7.45 10.86
CA GLN A 282 17.51 6.46 11.25
C GLN A 282 18.20 6.83 12.58
N LYS A 283 18.63 8.08 12.74
CA LYS A 283 19.23 8.61 13.98
C LYS A 283 18.29 8.53 15.18
N SER A 284 16.98 8.72 14.95
CA SER A 284 15.98 8.65 16.03
C SER A 284 15.83 7.25 16.65
N SER A 285 16.28 6.20 15.97
CA SER A 285 16.14 4.81 16.46
C SER A 285 16.84 4.55 17.79
N HIS A 286 18.04 5.09 18.01
CA HIS A 286 18.77 4.87 19.26
C HIS A 286 18.00 5.43 20.45
N PHE A 287 17.44 6.63 20.30
CA PHE A 287 16.55 7.23 21.29
C PHE A 287 15.32 6.35 21.53
N LEU A 288 14.62 5.94 20.47
CA LEU A 288 13.39 5.15 20.58
C LEU A 288 13.63 3.76 21.20
N LYS A 289 14.73 3.07 20.88
CA LYS A 289 15.12 1.81 21.51
C LYS A 289 15.40 1.98 23.00
N SER A 290 16.07 3.08 23.38
CA SER A 290 16.36 3.38 24.79
C SER A 290 15.07 3.61 25.60
N VAL A 291 14.11 4.34 25.03
CA VAL A 291 12.80 4.58 25.66
C VAL A 291 11.98 3.28 25.68
N GLY A 292 11.96 2.54 24.58
CA GLY A 292 11.23 1.27 24.46
C GLY A 292 11.66 0.23 25.49
N PHE A 293 12.95 0.15 25.80
CA PHE A 293 13.50 -0.72 26.84
C PHE A 293 13.06 -0.33 28.26
N LEU A 294 12.97 0.98 28.54
CA LEU A 294 12.52 1.50 29.84
C LEU A 294 11.04 1.21 30.10
N MET A 295 10.23 1.10 29.05
CA MET A 295 8.76 0.96 29.13
C MET A 295 8.26 -0.51 29.08
N GLY A 296 9.10 -1.49 29.43
CA GLY A 296 8.66 -2.86 29.76
C GLY A 296 9.37 -3.99 29.01
N LYS A 297 9.65 -5.09 29.73
CA LYS A 297 10.31 -6.32 29.24
C LYS A 297 9.36 -7.31 28.54
N ASP A 298 8.05 -7.12 28.67
CA ASP A 298 7.02 -8.05 28.19
C ASP A 298 6.54 -7.75 26.76
N ALA A 299 7.15 -6.77 26.09
CA ALA A 299 6.80 -6.42 24.72
C ALA A 299 7.37 -7.44 23.72
N ILE A 300 6.49 -7.99 22.87
CA ILE A 300 6.89 -8.82 21.74
C ILE A 300 7.80 -7.99 20.83
N GLN A 301 8.99 -8.51 20.56
CA GLN A 301 9.97 -7.85 19.70
C GLN A 301 9.47 -7.83 18.26
N SER A 302 9.55 -6.67 17.62
CA SER A 302 9.25 -6.51 16.21
C SER A 302 10.45 -5.95 15.47
N GLU A 303 10.77 -6.57 14.33
CA GLU A 303 11.79 -6.07 13.41
C GLU A 303 11.28 -4.90 12.56
N THR A 304 9.99 -4.54 12.63
CA THR A 304 9.37 -3.56 11.72
C THR A 304 9.29 -2.13 12.26
N THR A 305 9.74 -1.89 13.49
CA THR A 305 9.64 -0.57 14.16
C THR A 305 11.00 -0.12 14.67
N ALA A 306 11.24 1.19 14.75
CA ALA A 306 12.51 1.70 15.25
C ALA A 306 12.72 1.40 16.75
N SER A 307 11.64 1.34 17.53
CA SER A 307 11.69 1.02 18.97
C SER A 307 11.94 -0.46 19.25
N GLY A 308 11.70 -1.33 18.26
CA GLY A 308 11.73 -2.79 18.41
C GLY A 308 10.47 -3.39 19.02
N ARG A 309 9.40 -2.60 19.21
CA ARG A 309 8.13 -3.05 19.81
C ARG A 309 7.10 -3.40 18.73
N GLN A 310 6.23 -4.35 19.01
CA GLN A 310 5.11 -4.68 18.14
C GLN A 310 4.15 -3.48 18.01
N PRO A 311 3.80 -3.07 16.78
CA PRO A 311 2.83 -2.02 16.55
C PRO A 311 1.40 -2.51 16.85
N ILE A 312 0.53 -1.60 17.25
CA ILE A 312 -0.89 -1.88 17.50
C ILE A 312 -1.76 -1.49 16.31
N GLY A 313 -2.97 -2.07 16.21
CA GLY A 313 -3.93 -1.71 15.16
C GLY A 313 -3.67 -2.31 13.79
N PHE A 314 -2.95 -3.44 13.71
CA PHE A 314 -2.67 -4.15 12.45
C PHE A 314 -3.14 -5.60 12.49
N ASP A 315 -3.77 -6.05 11.41
CA ASP A 315 -4.10 -7.45 11.17
C ASP A 315 -4.11 -7.73 9.67
N THR A 316 -3.27 -8.68 9.24
CA THR A 316 -3.05 -9.01 7.81
C THR A 316 -4.20 -9.78 7.18
N ASN A 317 -5.08 -10.37 8.00
CA ASN A 317 -6.14 -11.27 7.59
C ASN A 317 -7.50 -10.57 7.46
N LEU A 318 -7.63 -9.34 7.96
CA LEU A 318 -8.88 -8.54 7.93
C LEU A 318 -9.53 -8.46 6.55
N ASN A 319 -8.71 -8.31 5.49
CA ASN A 319 -9.21 -8.11 4.13
C ASN A 319 -9.20 -9.41 3.29
N LEU A 320 -8.87 -10.58 3.87
CA LEU A 320 -8.83 -11.84 3.12
C LEU A 320 -10.21 -12.23 2.58
N ARG A 321 -11.27 -12.02 3.37
CA ARG A 321 -12.65 -12.35 3.00
C ARG A 321 -13.23 -11.44 1.92
N THR A 322 -12.70 -10.23 1.78
CA THR A 322 -13.09 -9.25 0.75
C THR A 322 -12.19 -9.31 -0.50
N SER A 323 -11.11 -10.10 -0.44
CA SER A 323 -10.19 -10.26 -1.56
C SER A 323 -10.78 -11.17 -2.63
N ALA A 324 -10.29 -11.03 -3.86
CA ALA A 324 -10.66 -11.94 -4.95
C ALA A 324 -10.34 -13.41 -4.58
N PRO A 325 -11.10 -14.38 -5.14
CA PRO A 325 -10.85 -15.80 -4.91
C PRO A 325 -9.47 -16.19 -5.46
N ALA A 326 -8.48 -16.16 -4.58
CA ALA A 326 -7.12 -16.60 -4.85
C ALA A 326 -6.57 -17.33 -3.62
N PRO A 327 -5.64 -18.28 -3.80
CA PRO A 327 -5.01 -18.97 -2.69
C PRO A 327 -4.38 -17.99 -1.69
N PRO A 328 -4.53 -18.20 -0.37
CA PRO A 328 -3.90 -17.35 0.64
C PRO A 328 -2.38 -17.31 0.47
N ARG A 329 -1.83 -16.10 0.26
CA ARG A 329 -0.39 -15.88 0.16
C ARG A 329 0.19 -15.56 1.53
N ALA A 330 1.14 -16.37 1.99
CA ALA A 330 1.93 -16.07 3.18
C ALA A 330 2.81 -14.85 2.91
N MET A 331 2.76 -13.87 3.80
CA MET A 331 3.47 -12.62 3.63
C MET A 331 4.31 -12.30 4.86
N LYS A 332 5.58 -11.91 4.64
CA LYS A 332 6.44 -11.33 5.68
C LYS A 332 6.66 -9.85 5.38
N THR A 333 6.25 -8.98 6.29
CA THR A 333 6.55 -7.54 6.23
C THR A 333 8.06 -7.33 6.33
N LEU A 334 8.61 -6.40 5.54
CA LEU A 334 10.01 -6.01 5.61
C LEU A 334 10.38 -5.50 7.01
N SER A 335 11.63 -5.70 7.40
CA SER A 335 12.16 -5.07 8.61
C SER A 335 12.25 -3.54 8.42
N TRP A 336 12.32 -2.82 9.53
CA TRP A 336 12.45 -1.37 9.53
C TRP A 336 13.71 -0.91 8.80
N GLU A 337 14.85 -1.59 9.02
CA GLU A 337 16.11 -1.28 8.32
C GLU A 337 15.98 -1.51 6.81
N LEU A 338 15.44 -2.65 6.37
CA LEU A 338 15.23 -2.94 4.95
C LEU A 338 14.24 -1.97 4.30
N SER A 339 13.28 -1.46 5.07
CA SER A 339 12.31 -0.48 4.60
C SER A 339 12.98 0.88 4.34
N LEU A 340 13.88 1.32 5.24
CA LEU A 340 14.67 2.53 5.03
C LEU A 340 15.61 2.40 3.82
N GLU A 341 16.27 1.25 3.67
CA GLU A 341 17.12 0.95 2.51
C GLU A 341 16.32 1.00 1.21
N TYR A 342 15.12 0.41 1.21
CA TYR A 342 14.21 0.44 0.08
C TYR A 342 13.86 1.88 -0.33
N PHE A 343 13.39 2.73 0.60
CA PHE A 343 13.03 4.11 0.28
C PHE A 343 14.26 4.93 -0.16
N LYS A 344 15.43 4.69 0.42
CA LYS A 344 16.67 5.33 -0.01
C LYS A 344 17.03 4.97 -1.46
N LYS A 345 16.94 3.68 -1.82
CA LYS A 345 17.15 3.21 -3.20
C LYS A 345 16.12 3.82 -4.14
N LEU A 346 14.84 3.80 -3.77
CA LEU A 346 13.76 4.40 -4.56
C LEU A 346 14.03 5.88 -4.84
N LEU A 347 14.40 6.67 -3.82
CA LEU A 347 14.72 8.09 -3.98
C LEU A 347 15.91 8.33 -4.93
N GLN A 348 16.93 7.47 -4.88
CA GLN A 348 18.07 7.54 -5.79
C GLN A 348 17.66 7.20 -7.23
N ASP A 349 16.84 6.17 -7.42
CA ASP A 349 16.31 5.78 -8.73
C ASP A 349 15.44 6.91 -9.31
N LEU A 350 14.61 7.57 -8.50
CA LEU A 350 13.80 8.72 -8.90
C LEU A 350 14.65 9.97 -9.21
N ASP A 351 15.76 10.22 -8.51
CA ASP A 351 16.69 11.33 -8.82
C ASP A 351 17.32 11.16 -10.21
N ILE A 352 17.69 9.92 -10.55
CA ILE A 352 18.24 9.59 -11.87
C ILE A 352 17.21 9.90 -12.96
N ILE A 353 15.95 9.51 -12.77
CA ILE A 353 14.86 9.86 -13.70
C ILE A 353 14.72 11.37 -13.83
N CYS A 354 14.74 12.11 -12.71
CA CYS A 354 14.63 13.58 -12.73
C CYS A 354 15.85 14.28 -13.34
N SER A 355 17.01 13.63 -13.40
CA SER A 355 18.23 14.15 -14.00
C SER A 355 18.31 13.97 -15.51
N PHE A 356 17.43 13.15 -16.07
CA PHE A 356 17.44 12.83 -17.49
C PHE A 356 16.97 14.02 -18.35
N SER A 357 17.72 14.31 -19.41
CA SER A 357 17.36 15.34 -20.38
C SER A 357 16.22 14.83 -21.27
N LEU A 358 15.11 15.57 -21.32
CA LEU A 358 13.94 15.24 -22.15
C LEU A 358 14.17 15.61 -23.62
N ASP A 359 15.28 15.12 -24.18
CA ASP A 359 15.64 15.32 -25.58
C ASP A 359 14.83 14.38 -26.47
N PRO A 360 14.34 14.84 -27.64
CA PRO A 360 13.50 14.05 -28.54
C PRO A 360 14.26 12.96 -29.31
N SER A 361 15.51 12.66 -28.95
CA SER A 361 16.32 11.62 -29.60
C SER A 361 15.95 10.24 -29.07
N LEU A 362 15.34 9.42 -29.92
CA LEU A 362 14.96 8.04 -29.56
C LEU A 362 16.14 7.20 -29.07
N GLU A 363 17.32 7.38 -29.68
CA GLU A 363 18.54 6.65 -29.31
C GLU A 363 18.98 6.96 -27.88
N ASN A 364 18.95 8.24 -27.49
CA ASN A 364 19.28 8.65 -26.12
C ASN A 364 18.29 8.08 -25.11
N VAL A 365 17.00 8.04 -25.46
CA VAL A 365 15.96 7.44 -24.61
C VAL A 365 16.19 5.95 -24.43
N LEU A 366 16.43 5.21 -25.51
CA LEU A 366 16.67 3.77 -25.46
C LEU A 366 17.94 3.45 -24.66
N HIS A 367 19.02 4.18 -24.90
CA HIS A 367 20.25 4.02 -24.13
C HIS A 367 20.02 4.28 -22.64
N PHE A 368 19.30 5.35 -22.30
CA PHE A 368 18.96 5.65 -20.91
C PHE A 368 18.11 4.54 -20.27
N ILE A 369 17.09 4.02 -20.97
CA ILE A 369 16.27 2.91 -20.45
C ILE A 369 17.15 1.68 -20.19
N VAL A 370 18.03 1.31 -21.12
CA VAL A 370 18.92 0.15 -20.95
C VAL A 370 19.84 0.34 -19.75
N GLU A 371 20.49 1.50 -19.62
CA GLU A 371 21.36 1.79 -18.48
C GLU A 371 20.60 1.86 -17.16
N PHE A 372 19.37 2.40 -17.17
CA PHE A 372 18.52 2.45 -15.98
C PHE A 372 18.10 1.04 -15.55
N GLN A 373 17.69 0.18 -16.48
CA GLN A 373 17.26 -1.20 -16.17
C GLN A 373 18.42 -2.07 -15.69
N LYS A 374 19.66 -1.84 -16.14
CA LYS A 374 20.86 -2.51 -15.59
C LYS A 374 21.04 -2.30 -14.08
N ARG A 375 20.47 -1.23 -13.52
CA ARG A 375 20.50 -0.95 -12.08
C ARG A 375 19.46 -1.72 -11.27
N GLN A 376 18.60 -2.50 -11.93
CA GLN A 376 17.48 -3.23 -11.32
C GLN A 376 16.56 -2.30 -10.48
N PRO A 377 15.95 -1.29 -11.11
CA PRO A 377 15.02 -0.38 -10.44
C PRO A 377 13.77 -1.14 -9.98
N ASP A 378 13.25 -0.75 -8.82
CA ASP A 378 12.01 -1.31 -8.30
C ASP A 378 10.80 -0.86 -9.14
N LEU A 379 9.68 -1.58 -9.02
CA LEU A 379 8.50 -1.34 -9.84
C LEU A 379 8.04 0.11 -9.82
N VAL A 380 7.96 0.74 -8.64
CA VAL A 380 7.50 2.13 -8.53
C VAL A 380 8.39 3.05 -9.36
N ALA A 381 9.71 2.90 -9.30
CA ALA A 381 10.63 3.69 -10.12
C ALA A 381 10.44 3.41 -11.63
N ARG A 382 10.25 2.13 -12.02
CA ARG A 382 9.94 1.76 -13.42
C ARG A 382 8.63 2.40 -13.91
N ALA A 383 7.58 2.38 -13.10
CA ALA A 383 6.30 2.97 -13.43
C ALA A 383 6.39 4.50 -13.61
N PHE A 384 7.12 5.18 -12.72
CA PHE A 384 7.39 6.61 -12.87
C PHE A 384 8.20 6.93 -14.13
N LEU A 385 9.21 6.12 -14.46
CA LEU A 385 9.94 6.28 -15.71
C LEU A 385 9.00 6.14 -16.91
N GLN A 386 8.16 5.11 -16.94
CA GLN A 386 7.22 4.86 -18.03
C GLN A 386 6.26 6.04 -18.25
N VAL A 387 5.65 6.56 -17.17
CA VAL A 387 4.74 7.72 -17.22
C VAL A 387 5.45 9.02 -17.60
N VAL A 388 6.73 9.17 -17.25
CA VAL A 388 7.54 10.32 -17.70
C VAL A 388 7.82 10.24 -19.20
N LEU A 389 8.14 9.04 -19.70
CA LEU A 389 8.48 8.83 -21.10
C LEU A 389 7.25 8.91 -22.01
N ILE A 390 6.13 8.32 -21.61
CA ILE A 390 4.91 8.22 -22.42
C ILE A 390 3.76 8.90 -21.68
N GLN A 391 3.31 10.03 -22.22
CA GLN A 391 2.15 10.78 -21.73
C GLN A 391 1.15 10.92 -22.87
N ASP A 392 -0.09 10.45 -22.68
CA ASP A 392 -1.16 10.49 -23.68
C ASP A 392 -0.76 9.90 -25.05
N GLY A 393 0.04 8.84 -25.05
CA GLY A 393 0.53 8.19 -26.28
C GLY A 393 1.61 8.98 -27.05
N LYS A 394 2.17 10.03 -26.44
CA LYS A 394 3.26 10.85 -26.99
C LYS A 394 4.53 10.71 -26.14
N LEU A 395 5.68 10.77 -26.80
CA LEU A 395 6.97 10.85 -26.13
C LEU A 395 7.08 12.19 -25.38
N TYR A 396 7.25 12.11 -24.07
CA TYR A 396 7.25 13.23 -23.11
C TYR A 396 5.99 14.11 -23.16
N GLY A 397 4.89 13.62 -23.73
CA GLY A 397 3.69 14.43 -23.98
C GLY A 397 3.85 15.47 -25.11
N ARG A 398 4.95 15.43 -25.87
CA ARG A 398 5.25 16.39 -26.94
C ARG A 398 5.12 15.76 -28.33
N ASP A 399 5.94 14.75 -28.60
CA ASP A 399 6.11 14.19 -29.95
C ASP A 399 5.32 12.88 -30.10
N PRO A 400 4.49 12.72 -31.15
CA PRO A 400 3.86 11.43 -31.43
C PRO A 400 4.93 10.36 -31.63
N ILE A 401 4.78 9.20 -30.96
CA ILE A 401 5.79 8.13 -30.99
C ILE A 401 6.15 7.72 -32.42
N PHE A 402 5.15 7.58 -33.29
CA PHE A 402 5.35 7.26 -34.70
C PHE A 402 6.27 8.25 -35.42
N HIS A 403 6.09 9.56 -35.17
CA HIS A 403 6.93 10.60 -35.78
C HIS A 403 8.39 10.49 -35.31
N THR A 404 8.60 10.23 -34.02
CA THR A 404 9.95 10.03 -33.46
C THR A 404 10.64 8.80 -34.05
N ILE A 405 9.90 7.71 -34.24
CA ILE A 405 10.41 6.49 -34.89
C ILE A 405 10.78 6.76 -36.35
N CYS A 406 9.89 7.39 -37.13
CA CYS A 406 10.17 7.74 -38.52
C CYS A 406 11.43 8.60 -38.65
N LYS A 407 11.57 9.61 -37.77
CA LYS A 407 12.75 10.48 -37.71
C LYS A 407 14.04 9.69 -37.41
N ALA A 408 13.98 8.74 -36.47
CA ALA A 408 15.13 7.90 -36.12
C ALA A 408 15.51 6.93 -37.25
N SER A 409 14.53 6.41 -38.00
CA SER A 409 14.73 5.50 -39.13
C SER A 409 15.12 6.19 -40.45
N ALA A 410 15.28 7.52 -40.47
CA ALA A 410 15.51 8.33 -41.67
C ALA A 410 14.47 8.11 -42.80
N LEU A 411 13.25 7.66 -42.46
CA LEU A 411 12.16 7.48 -43.41
C LEU A 411 11.61 8.85 -43.87
N PRO A 412 11.18 9.00 -45.14
CA PRO A 412 10.60 10.24 -45.62
C PRO A 412 9.36 10.62 -44.79
N THR A 413 9.35 11.84 -44.24
CA THR A 413 8.24 12.42 -43.45
C THR A 413 6.95 12.67 -44.28
N GLY A 414 6.92 12.23 -45.53
CA GLY A 414 5.85 12.43 -46.51
C GLY A 414 4.67 11.46 -46.40
N LEU A 415 4.72 10.41 -45.58
CA LEU A 415 3.55 9.57 -45.27
C LEU A 415 2.65 10.26 -44.23
N LYS A 416 2.16 11.45 -44.56
CA LYS A 416 0.95 12.02 -43.94
C LYS A 416 -0.27 11.29 -44.51
N ASP A 417 -0.34 9.97 -44.37
CA ASP A 417 -1.58 9.26 -44.68
C ASP A 417 -2.46 9.25 -43.44
N HIS A 418 -3.50 10.06 -43.53
CA HIS A 418 -4.56 10.36 -42.57
C HIS A 418 -5.39 9.15 -42.09
N ASN A 419 -4.87 7.91 -42.22
CA ASN A 419 -5.61 6.68 -41.90
C ASN A 419 -4.93 5.80 -40.83
N ILE A 420 -3.62 5.91 -40.57
CA ILE A 420 -2.97 5.08 -39.53
C ILE A 420 -3.24 5.63 -38.12
N GLN A 421 -3.46 6.95 -37.99
CA GLN A 421 -3.89 7.58 -36.73
C GLN A 421 -5.36 7.31 -36.38
N LYS A 422 -6.14 6.75 -37.31
CA LYS A 422 -7.53 6.32 -37.09
C LYS A 422 -7.66 4.85 -36.69
N ASN A 423 -6.57 4.16 -36.43
CA ASN A 423 -6.67 2.90 -35.70
C ASN A 423 -6.95 3.20 -34.23
N ASP A 424 -8.25 3.30 -33.95
CA ASP A 424 -8.95 3.22 -32.68
C ASP A 424 -8.55 2.02 -31.80
N ALA A 425 -7.51 1.25 -32.16
CA ALA A 425 -6.95 0.17 -31.35
C ALA A 425 -6.26 0.65 -30.06
N VAL A 426 -6.08 1.96 -29.87
CA VAL A 426 -5.50 2.54 -28.64
C VAL A 426 -6.58 3.07 -27.68
N VAL A 427 -7.85 3.17 -28.13
CA VAL A 427 -8.99 3.69 -27.33
C VAL A 427 -10.14 2.67 -27.19
N GLN A 428 -10.34 1.74 -28.13
CA GLN A 428 -11.53 0.87 -28.14
C GLN A 428 -11.49 -0.38 -27.25
N LEU A 429 -10.39 -0.69 -26.56
CA LEU A 429 -10.39 -1.79 -25.57
C LEU A 429 -10.95 -1.37 -24.20
N GLY A 430 -11.36 -0.11 -24.02
CA GLY A 430 -12.01 0.40 -22.81
C GLY A 430 -13.54 0.24 -22.75
N GLN A 431 -14.19 -0.30 -23.79
CA GLN A 431 -15.65 -0.48 -23.81
C GLN A 431 -16.12 -1.92 -23.53
N ASN A 432 -15.22 -2.89 -23.39
CA ASN A 432 -15.61 -4.29 -23.16
C ASN A 432 -15.40 -4.80 -21.72
N SER A 433 -15.18 -3.90 -20.74
CA SER A 433 -15.02 -4.27 -19.32
C SER A 433 -16.04 -3.63 -18.38
N LEU A 434 -17.16 -3.14 -18.91
CA LEU A 434 -18.35 -2.76 -18.14
C LEU A 434 -19.56 -3.53 -18.70
N HIS A 435 -19.60 -4.82 -18.40
CA HIS A 435 -20.85 -5.55 -18.18
C HIS A 435 -20.68 -6.58 -17.08
#